data_AF-A0A257JAC7-F1
#
_entry.id   AF-A0A257JAC7-F1
#
_cell.length_a   1.000
_cell.length_b   1.000
_cell.length_c   1.000
_cell.angle_alpha   90.00
_cell.angle_beta   90.00
_cell.angle_gamma   90.00
#
_symmetry.space_group_name_H-M   'P 1'
#
loop_
_entity.id
_entity.type
_entity.pdbx_description
1 polymer ?
#
loop_
_entity_poly.entity_id
_entity_poly.type
_entity_poly.pdbx_seq_one_letter_code
_entity_poly.pdbx_strand_id
1 'polypeptide(L)'
;LLTTGNKSEMSVGYATIYGDMAGGYNPLKDAYKMTVFAISRWRNAHRCRIGLGPDGPVMPDAIITRPPSAELRPEQKDSDSLPEYPVLDDILLGLVEQELSVDEVAARGHPRDVVQRIERLLYIAEYKRRQAPPGVKLGTRNFGRDRRYPITNAFRTA
;
A
#
# COMPACT_ATOMS: atom_id res chain seq x y z
N LEU A 1 15.44 -7.10 -11.88
CA LEU A 1 14.93 -7.23 -10.49
C LEU A 1 13.47 -6.80 -10.47
N LEU A 2 12.59 -7.63 -9.91
CA LEU A 2 11.20 -7.26 -9.60
C LEU A 2 11.15 -6.72 -8.17
N THR A 3 10.53 -5.57 -7.96
CA THR A 3 10.28 -5.06 -6.60
C THR A 3 8.93 -5.53 -6.09
N THR A 4 8.76 -5.51 -4.76
CA THR A 4 7.65 -6.17 -4.07
C THR A 4 6.83 -5.23 -3.18
N GLY A 5 7.12 -3.93 -3.19
CA GLY A 5 6.37 -2.93 -2.41
C GLY A 5 4.92 -2.83 -2.88
N ASN A 6 3.97 -2.98 -1.97
CA ASN A 6 2.55 -2.89 -2.29
C ASN A 6 2.03 -1.44 -2.20
N LYS A 7 0.80 -1.22 -2.67
CA LYS A 7 0.19 0.11 -2.72
C LYS A 7 0.08 0.76 -1.34
N SER A 8 -0.19 -0.01 -0.29
CA SER A 8 -0.31 0.50 1.09
C SER A 8 1.02 1.06 1.59
N GLU A 9 2.10 0.28 1.47
CA GLU A 9 3.47 0.70 1.82
C GLU A 9 3.90 1.94 1.04
N MET A 10 3.67 1.93 -0.28
CA MET A 10 4.03 3.04 -1.17
C MET A 10 3.19 4.30 -0.92
N SER A 11 1.95 4.14 -0.43
CA SER A 11 1.06 5.25 -0.09
C SER A 11 1.64 6.06 1.06
N VAL A 12 1.98 5.40 2.17
CA VAL A 12 2.49 6.08 3.37
C VAL A 12 4.01 6.26 3.39
N GLY A 13 4.69 5.86 2.32
CA GLY A 13 6.14 6.03 2.17
C GLY A 13 6.96 5.04 3.01
N TYR A 14 6.38 3.90 3.37
CA TYR A 14 7.04 2.79 4.05
C TYR A 14 7.86 1.97 3.05
N ALA A 15 8.84 2.66 2.45
CA ALA A 15 9.72 2.16 1.41
C ALA A 15 11.06 2.91 1.49
N THR A 16 12.13 2.25 1.08
CA THR A 16 13.50 2.80 1.10
C THR A 16 14.01 3.00 -0.32
N ILE A 17 14.31 4.25 -0.67
CA ILE A 17 14.94 4.56 -1.97
C ILE A 17 16.29 3.84 -2.05
N TYR A 18 16.55 3.20 -3.19
CA TYR A 18 17.71 2.33 -3.44
C TYR A 18 17.76 1.04 -2.60
N GLY A 19 16.77 0.80 -1.75
CA GLY A 19 16.54 -0.47 -1.07
C GLY A 19 15.45 -1.28 -1.77
N ASP A 20 14.33 -1.51 -1.08
CA ASP A 20 13.16 -2.23 -1.59
C ASP A 20 12.56 -1.63 -2.88
N MET A 21 12.80 -0.34 -3.15
CA MET A 21 12.36 0.33 -4.37
C MET A 21 13.26 0.10 -5.58
N ALA A 22 14.47 -0.45 -5.40
CA ALA A 22 15.42 -0.63 -6.49
C ALA A 22 15.02 -1.81 -7.38
N GLY A 23 14.53 -1.54 -8.59
CA GLY A 23 14.24 -2.58 -9.57
C GLY A 23 13.62 -2.04 -10.85
N GLY A 24 13.34 -2.93 -11.80
CA GLY A 24 12.85 -2.55 -13.13
C GLY A 24 11.33 -2.60 -13.29
N TYR A 25 10.63 -3.37 -12.46
CA TYR A 25 9.18 -3.52 -12.53
C TYR A 25 8.60 -4.00 -11.19
N ASN A 26 7.37 -3.59 -10.87
CA ASN A 26 6.67 -3.99 -9.66
C ASN A 26 5.27 -4.54 -9.97
N PRO A 27 5.07 -5.87 -9.90
CA PRO A 27 3.76 -6.50 -10.11
C PRO A 27 2.72 -6.16 -9.04
N LEU A 28 3.14 -5.76 -7.84
CA LEU A 28 2.26 -5.48 -6.69
C LEU A 28 2.04 -3.98 -6.47
N LYS A 29 2.58 -3.13 -7.35
CA LYS A 29 2.58 -1.66 -7.22
C LYS A 29 1.23 -1.07 -6.86
N ASP A 30 0.17 -1.62 -7.45
CA ASP A 30 -1.19 -1.10 -7.33
C ASP A 30 -2.13 -2.05 -6.55
N ALA A 31 -1.58 -3.05 -5.87
CA ALA A 31 -2.34 -3.91 -4.96
C ALA A 31 -2.20 -3.41 -3.53
N TYR A 32 -3.31 -3.17 -2.83
CA TYR A 32 -3.29 -2.92 -1.38
C TYR A 32 -2.84 -4.17 -0.61
N LYS A 33 -2.37 -4.03 0.62
CA LYS A 33 -1.89 -5.16 1.43
C LYS A 33 -2.96 -6.22 1.58
N MET A 34 -4.19 -5.83 1.88
CA MET A 34 -5.32 -6.75 1.98
C MET A 34 -5.62 -7.44 0.65
N THR A 35 -5.43 -6.75 -0.48
CA THR A 35 -5.50 -7.36 -1.83
C THR A 35 -4.39 -8.40 -2.04
N VAL A 36 -3.17 -8.15 -1.56
CA VAL A 36 -2.07 -9.13 -1.64
C VAL A 36 -2.45 -10.41 -0.90
N PHE A 37 -2.95 -10.31 0.35
CA PHE A 37 -3.42 -11.49 1.09
C PHE A 37 -4.56 -12.22 0.38
N ALA A 38 -5.52 -11.48 -0.20
CA ALA A 38 -6.63 -12.07 -0.93
C ALA A 38 -6.16 -12.82 -2.18
N ILE A 39 -5.28 -12.22 -2.98
CA ILE A 39 -4.66 -12.87 -4.16
C ILE A 39 -3.85 -14.08 -3.72
N SER A 40 -3.14 -14.00 -2.59
CA SER A 40 -2.37 -15.12 -2.07
C SER A 40 -3.26 -16.33 -1.77
N ARG A 41 -4.32 -16.12 -0.98
CA ARG A 41 -5.31 -17.17 -0.68
C ARG A 41 -5.95 -17.72 -1.95
N TRP A 42 -6.32 -16.84 -2.88
CA TRP A 42 -6.90 -17.23 -4.16
C TRP A 42 -5.95 -18.11 -4.97
N ARG A 43 -4.67 -17.75 -5.11
CA ARG A 43 -3.69 -18.54 -5.87
C ARG A 43 -3.38 -19.89 -5.22
N ASN A 44 -3.48 -20.02 -3.90
CA ASN A 44 -3.34 -21.34 -3.26
C ASN A 44 -4.53 -22.27 -3.57
N ALA A 45 -5.73 -21.71 -3.74
CA ALA A 45 -6.94 -22.46 -4.07
C ALA A 45 -7.13 -22.69 -5.58
N HIS A 46 -6.39 -21.98 -6.45
CA HIS A 46 -6.62 -22.00 -7.89
C HIS A 46 -5.32 -22.12 -8.69
N ARG A 47 -5.39 -22.84 -9.81
CA ARG A 47 -4.34 -22.86 -10.82
C ARG A 47 -4.57 -21.75 -11.85
N CYS A 48 -3.62 -20.84 -12.01
CA CYS A 48 -3.68 -19.84 -13.09
C CYS A 48 -3.55 -20.51 -14.46
N ARG A 49 -4.49 -20.25 -15.37
CA ARG A 49 -4.44 -20.75 -16.76
C ARG A 49 -3.13 -20.44 -17.49
N ILE A 50 -2.57 -19.27 -17.23
CA ILE A 50 -1.29 -18.80 -17.81
C ILE A 50 -0.11 -18.92 -16.83
N GLY A 51 -0.33 -19.48 -15.65
CA GLY A 51 0.70 -19.57 -14.61
C GLY A 51 1.70 -20.68 -14.92
N LEU A 52 2.99 -20.39 -14.80
CA LEU A 52 4.08 -21.36 -14.95
C LEU A 52 4.50 -21.98 -13.60
N GLY A 53 3.83 -21.63 -12.51
CA GLY A 53 4.10 -22.18 -11.18
C GLY A 53 3.50 -23.57 -11.00
N PRO A 54 3.87 -24.28 -9.92
CA PRO A 54 3.39 -25.63 -9.68
C PRO A 54 1.89 -25.68 -9.40
N ASP A 55 1.35 -26.89 -9.55
CA ASP A 55 -0.03 -27.21 -9.18
C ASP A 55 -0.20 -27.19 -7.66
N GLY A 56 -1.42 -26.87 -7.21
CA GLY A 56 -1.74 -26.78 -5.79
C GLY A 56 -1.23 -25.49 -5.11
N PRO A 57 -1.18 -25.50 -3.76
CA PRO A 57 -0.73 -24.37 -2.95
C PRO A 57 0.74 -24.02 -3.21
N VAL A 58 1.02 -22.74 -3.48
CA VAL A 58 2.38 -22.25 -3.78
C VAL A 58 2.96 -21.37 -2.68
N MET A 59 2.11 -20.71 -1.90
CA MET A 59 2.52 -19.90 -0.76
C MET A 59 2.34 -20.69 0.53
N PRO A 60 3.35 -20.74 1.40
CA PRO A 60 3.20 -21.35 2.71
C PRO A 60 2.08 -20.69 3.53
N ASP A 61 1.19 -21.49 4.12
CA ASP A 61 0.08 -20.98 4.93
C ASP A 61 0.55 -20.14 6.11
N ALA A 62 1.69 -20.50 6.72
CA ALA A 62 2.29 -19.75 7.81
C ALA A 62 2.64 -18.29 7.47
N ILE A 63 2.86 -17.97 6.18
CA ILE A 63 3.09 -16.59 5.72
C ILE A 63 1.77 -15.84 5.55
N ILE A 64 0.71 -16.53 5.13
CA ILE A 64 -0.61 -15.95 4.87
C ILE A 64 -1.42 -15.74 6.16
N THR A 65 -1.27 -16.64 7.14
CA THR A 65 -1.99 -16.57 8.43
C THR A 65 -1.31 -15.67 9.44
N ARG A 66 -0.02 -15.35 9.24
CA ARG A 66 0.67 -14.37 10.07
C ARG A 66 -0.06 -13.03 9.95
N PRO A 67 -0.43 -12.38 11.08
CA PRO A 67 -1.05 -11.07 11.05
C PRO A 67 -0.18 -10.11 10.23
N PRO A 68 -0.79 -9.30 9.36
CA PRO A 68 -0.06 -8.34 8.58
C PRO A 68 0.47 -7.27 9.53
N SER A 69 1.72 -7.39 9.97
CA SER A 69 2.33 -6.36 10.80
C SER A 69 2.94 -5.30 9.90
N ALA A 70 2.61 -4.03 10.19
CA ALA A 70 3.30 -2.88 9.62
C ALA A 70 4.70 -2.70 10.24
N GLU A 71 5.06 -3.49 11.26
CA GLU A 71 6.29 -3.34 12.02
C GLU A 71 7.37 -4.28 11.49
N LEU A 72 8.34 -3.71 10.78
CA LEU A 72 9.60 -4.36 10.48
C LEU A 72 10.75 -3.49 11.01
N ARG A 73 10.87 -3.36 12.35
CA ARG A 73 12.16 -3.07 13.02
C ARG A 73 12.10 -3.29 14.54
N PRO A 74 13.13 -3.90 15.16
CA PRO A 74 13.22 -4.12 16.62
C PRO A 74 13.29 -2.87 17.52
N GLU A 75 13.42 -1.66 16.96
CA GLU A 75 13.76 -0.42 17.68
C GLU A 75 12.79 0.75 17.37
N GLN A 76 11.56 0.46 16.96
CA GLN A 76 10.59 1.50 16.59
C GLN A 76 9.89 2.06 17.85
N LYS A 77 9.92 3.39 18.04
CA LYS A 77 9.24 4.08 19.15
C LYS A 77 7.73 4.13 18.91
N ASP A 78 6.93 4.00 19.98
CA ASP A 78 5.44 4.00 20.00
C ASP A 78 4.76 5.16 19.26
N SER A 79 5.48 6.24 18.94
CA SER A 79 4.98 7.38 18.18
C SER A 79 4.78 7.13 16.66
N ASP A 80 5.31 6.02 16.12
CA ASP A 80 5.34 5.71 14.68
C ASP A 80 4.49 4.51 14.26
N SER A 81 3.53 4.04 15.07
CA SER A 81 2.67 2.93 14.66
C SER A 81 1.69 3.38 13.57
N LEU A 82 1.69 2.68 12.44
CA LEU A 82 0.59 2.76 11.46
C LEU A 82 -0.61 1.99 12.03
N PRO A 83 -1.86 2.35 11.68
CA PRO A 83 -2.98 1.49 11.98
C PRO A 83 -2.82 0.15 11.26
N GLU A 84 -3.47 -0.88 11.80
CA GLU A 84 -3.53 -2.21 11.18
C GLU A 84 -3.97 -2.13 9.71
N TYR A 85 -3.41 -2.99 8.85
CA TYR A 85 -3.64 -2.90 7.41
C TYR A 85 -5.11 -2.87 6.96
N PRO A 86 -6.06 -3.61 7.59
CA PRO A 86 -7.48 -3.47 7.26
C PRO A 86 -8.00 -2.04 7.42
N VAL A 87 -7.56 -1.34 8.46
CA VAL A 87 -7.93 0.05 8.75
C VAL A 87 -7.17 0.99 7.81
N LEU A 88 -5.86 0.79 7.66
CA LEU A 88 -5.02 1.61 6.76
C LEU A 88 -5.53 1.56 5.31
N ASP A 89 -5.83 0.36 4.81
CA ASP A 89 -6.27 0.17 3.43
C ASP A 89 -7.65 0.80 3.20
N ASP A 90 -8.59 0.73 4.15
CA ASP A 90 -9.88 1.42 4.00
C ASP A 90 -9.72 2.94 3.96
N ILE A 91 -8.88 3.51 4.83
CA ILE A 91 -8.54 4.94 4.80
C ILE A 91 -7.93 5.33 3.45
N LEU A 92 -6.95 4.56 2.98
CA LEU A 92 -6.27 4.85 1.70
C LEU A 92 -7.18 4.66 0.49
N LEU A 93 -8.12 3.70 0.52
CA LEU A 93 -9.14 3.56 -0.52
C LEU A 93 -10.02 4.81 -0.59
N GLY A 94 -10.45 5.33 0.56
CA GLY A 94 -11.20 6.58 0.66
C GLY A 94 -10.42 7.78 0.09
N LEU A 95 -9.19 8.00 0.57
CA LEU A 95 -8.37 9.15 0.20
C LEU A 95 -7.84 9.09 -1.25
N VAL A 96 -7.56 7.90 -1.78
CA VAL A 96 -6.88 7.74 -3.09
C VAL A 96 -7.83 7.35 -4.20
N GLU A 97 -8.63 6.30 -4.02
CA GLU A 97 -9.52 5.79 -5.07
C GLU A 97 -10.80 6.62 -5.17
N GLN A 98 -11.34 7.02 -4.02
CA GLN A 98 -12.63 7.71 -3.91
C GLN A 98 -12.50 9.24 -3.81
N GLU A 99 -11.27 9.76 -3.62
CA GLU A 99 -10.97 11.19 -3.41
C GLU A 99 -11.81 11.85 -2.31
N LEU A 100 -12.16 11.09 -1.29
CA LEU A 100 -12.87 11.62 -0.13
C LEU A 100 -11.96 12.55 0.66
N SER A 101 -12.56 13.58 1.24
CA SER A 101 -11.93 14.42 2.24
C SER A 101 -11.65 13.64 3.54
N VAL A 102 -10.79 14.19 4.39
CA VAL A 102 -10.51 13.64 5.73
C VAL A 102 -11.79 13.43 6.52
N ASP A 103 -12.71 14.40 6.49
CA ASP A 103 -13.94 14.35 7.28
C ASP A 103 -14.89 13.27 6.76
N GLU A 104 -14.98 13.09 5.43
CA GLU A 104 -15.76 12.01 4.83
C GLU A 104 -15.19 10.63 5.14
N VAL A 105 -13.86 10.47 5.15
CA VAL A 105 -13.23 9.20 5.56
C VAL A 105 -13.42 8.96 7.06
N ALA A 106 -13.31 9.98 7.90
CA ALA A 106 -13.56 9.87 9.33
C ALA A 106 -15.02 9.45 9.63
N ALA A 107 -15.98 9.96 8.86
CA ALA A 107 -17.39 9.59 8.97
C ALA A 107 -17.68 8.10 8.69
N ARG A 108 -16.72 7.35 8.12
CA ARG A 108 -16.79 5.87 7.95
C ARG A 108 -16.46 5.09 9.22
N GLY A 109 -16.16 5.77 10.33
CA GLY A 109 -15.85 5.15 11.62
C GLY A 109 -14.36 5.14 11.97
N HIS A 110 -13.53 5.92 11.28
CA HIS A 110 -12.11 6.06 11.58
C HIS A 110 -11.86 7.30 12.46
N PRO A 111 -10.94 7.25 13.44
CA PRO A 111 -10.54 8.44 14.19
C PRO A 111 -9.97 9.50 13.25
N ARG A 112 -10.51 10.73 13.32
CA ARG A 112 -10.14 11.82 12.40
C ARG A 112 -8.64 12.12 12.43
N ASP A 113 -8.04 12.12 13.62
CA ASP A 113 -6.60 12.34 13.83
C ASP A 113 -5.74 11.28 13.12
N VAL A 114 -6.19 10.02 13.11
CA VAL A 114 -5.55 8.93 12.36
C VAL A 114 -5.65 9.18 10.86
N VAL A 115 -6.84 9.54 10.36
CA VAL A 115 -7.04 9.85 8.92
C VAL A 115 -6.16 11.02 8.49
N GLN A 116 -6.13 12.12 9.26
CA GLN A 116 -5.26 13.27 8.99
C GLN A 116 -3.78 12.87 8.96
N ARG A 117 -3.34 12.01 9.90
CA ARG A 117 -1.97 11.51 9.94
C ARG A 117 -1.65 10.69 8.68
N ILE A 118 -2.54 9.79 8.26
CA ILE A 118 -2.35 9.00 7.03
C ILE A 118 -2.34 9.88 5.77
N GLU A 119 -3.21 10.88 5.68
CA GLU A 119 -3.20 11.84 4.58
C GLU A 119 -1.86 12.61 4.52
N ARG A 120 -1.35 13.04 5.67
CA ARG A 120 -0.03 13.69 5.76
C ARG A 120 1.07 12.75 5.28
N LEU A 121 1.10 11.49 5.72
CA LEU A 121 2.05 10.49 5.26
C LEU A 121 1.94 10.26 3.74
N LEU A 122 0.71 10.23 3.23
CA LEU A 122 0.42 10.13 1.81
C LEU A 122 1.06 11.26 1.02
N TYR A 123 0.92 12.52 1.46
CA TYR A 123 1.53 13.66 0.77
C TYR A 123 3.05 13.67 0.84
N ILE A 124 3.66 13.44 2.01
CA ILE A 124 5.13 13.49 2.14
C ILE A 124 5.82 12.38 1.35
N ALA A 125 5.16 11.26 1.08
CA ALA A 125 5.72 10.13 0.36
C ALA A 125 5.81 10.34 -1.17
N GLU A 126 5.34 11.48 -1.69
CA GLU A 126 5.30 11.77 -3.14
C GLU A 126 6.68 11.65 -3.81
N TYR A 127 7.74 12.17 -3.16
CA TYR A 127 9.10 12.12 -3.73
C TYR A 127 9.64 10.69 -3.88
N LYS A 128 9.27 9.78 -2.97
CA LYS A 128 9.62 8.35 -3.08
C LYS A 128 8.86 7.73 -4.25
N ARG A 129 7.54 7.93 -4.32
CA ARG A 129 6.70 7.35 -5.38
C ARG A 129 7.09 7.77 -6.79
N ARG A 130 7.59 9.00 -6.98
CA ARG A 130 8.08 9.48 -8.28
C ARG A 130 9.30 8.72 -8.81
N GLN A 131 10.05 8.06 -7.92
CA GLN A 131 11.21 7.22 -8.26
C GLN A 131 10.87 5.72 -8.30
N ALA A 132 9.61 5.36 -8.02
CA ALA A 132 9.19 3.98 -8.01
C ALA A 132 9.18 3.38 -9.43
N PRO A 133 9.54 2.10 -9.58
CA PRO A 133 9.48 1.43 -10.89
C PRO A 133 8.07 1.42 -11.48
N PRO A 134 7.94 1.22 -12.81
CA PRO A 134 6.66 0.95 -13.44
C PRO A 134 6.03 -0.33 -12.88
N GLY A 135 4.72 -0.47 -13.03
CA GLY A 135 3.96 -1.62 -12.53
C GLY A 135 2.57 -1.66 -13.15
N VAL A 136 1.84 -2.74 -12.88
CA VAL A 136 0.44 -2.88 -13.34
C VAL A 136 -0.49 -1.91 -12.62
N LYS A 137 -1.55 -1.49 -13.29
CA LYS A 137 -2.69 -0.79 -12.67
C LYS A 137 -3.80 -1.82 -12.44
N LEU A 138 -4.33 -1.87 -11.21
CA LEU A 138 -5.42 -2.74 -10.80
C LEU A 138 -6.66 -1.92 -10.41
N GLY A 139 -6.47 -0.79 -9.72
CA GLY A 139 -7.55 0.07 -9.23
C GLY A 139 -8.02 1.12 -10.24
N THR A 140 -8.92 2.00 -9.80
CA THR A 140 -9.41 3.11 -10.64
C THR A 140 -8.39 4.25 -10.69
N ARG A 141 -7.62 4.46 -9.61
CA ARG A 141 -6.61 5.51 -9.45
C ARG A 141 -5.25 4.95 -9.05
N ASN A 142 -4.25 5.07 -9.94
CA ASN A 142 -2.87 4.73 -9.59
C ASN A 142 -2.02 5.96 -9.18
N PHE A 143 -0.93 5.68 -8.45
CA PHE A 143 0.13 6.66 -8.28
C PHE A 143 0.94 6.79 -9.56
N GLY A 144 0.86 7.95 -10.20
CA GLY A 144 1.49 8.23 -11.48
C GLY A 144 0.60 9.05 -12.38
N ARG A 145 0.00 8.42 -13.41
CA ARG A 145 -0.75 9.17 -14.43
C ARG A 145 -2.07 9.72 -13.88
N ASP A 146 -2.74 8.97 -13.00
CA ASP A 146 -4.11 9.29 -12.54
C ASP A 146 -4.12 10.23 -11.32
N ARG A 147 -3.10 10.16 -10.47
CA ARG A 147 -2.94 11.04 -9.29
C ARG A 147 -1.58 11.72 -9.33
N ARG A 148 -1.58 13.03 -9.59
CA ARG A 148 -0.37 13.85 -9.74
C ARG A 148 -0.36 14.98 -8.71
N TYR A 149 0.49 14.85 -7.70
CA TYR A 149 0.68 15.88 -6.68
C TYR A 149 2.08 16.47 -6.75
N PRO A 150 2.27 17.75 -6.38
CA PRO A 150 3.60 18.35 -6.30
C PRO A 150 4.42 17.71 -5.17
N ILE A 151 5.74 17.57 -5.37
CA ILE A 151 6.65 17.13 -4.30
C ILE A 151 6.73 18.20 -3.21
N THR A 152 6.97 19.45 -3.62
CA THR A 152 6.93 20.60 -2.72
C THR A 152 5.46 20.96 -2.45
N ASN A 153 4.92 20.44 -1.35
CA ASN A 153 3.52 20.63 -0.98
C ASN A 153 3.37 20.95 0.52
N ALA A 154 2.91 22.16 0.83
CA ALA A 154 2.60 22.61 2.19
C ALA A 154 1.09 22.62 2.49
N PHE A 155 0.23 22.14 1.59
CA PHE A 155 -1.20 22.01 1.86
C PHE A 155 -1.44 21.10 3.06
N ARG A 156 -2.29 21.54 3.99
CA ARG A 156 -2.70 20.79 5.17
C ARG A 156 -4.21 20.89 5.29
N THR A 157 -4.87 19.75 5.40
CA THR A 157 -6.26 19.67 5.81
C THR A 157 -6.30 20.05 7.29
N ALA A 158 -6.97 21.16 7.60
CA ALA A 158 -6.99 21.79 8.92
C ALA A 158 -7.38 20.83 10.06
#